data_AF-A0A2H3AWU2-F1
#
_entry.id   AF-A0A2H3AWU2-F1
#
_cell.length_a   1.000
_cell.length_b   1.000
_cell.length_c   1.000
_cell.angle_alpha   90.00
_cell.angle_beta   90.00
_cell.angle_gamma   90.00
#
_symmetry.space_group_name_H-M   'P 1'
#
loop_
_entity.id
_entity.type
_entity.pdbx_description
1 polymer ?
#
loop_
_entity_poly.entity_id
_entity_poly.type
_entity_poly.pdbx_seq_one_letter_code
_entity_poly.pdbx_strand_id
1 'polypeptide(L)'
;MDEHRNSILDDVRNVPSVSLDVFRRSILPDVVSPTQIDKIATRLQASGSPQRDGRWTLFPIDPCMETDENRCFKSLETITAAVVEEAKSLLKRNPTAIMQTRPTQAAPSEGCNGQFISDGHYMLCESKGARLVKDEFSSPSENLCPYEHKAALACDRAEIEEYKLKDTWEDENDNNKKILENAAQMMYADPCRRFMFGMTIANTTTRLWYFSRARVLVSEPFNFITQYRHLIHYIVSMSFGSTEDLGYDPSITRVAVPFTDGPTRYRIQYDYAIDGQTYRTV
;
A
#
# COMPACT_ATOMS: atom_id res chain seq x y z
N MET A 1 1.11 23.19 -18.14
CA MET A 1 0.44 22.06 -17.45
C MET A 1 0.49 20.82 -18.33
N ASP A 2 0.19 20.92 -19.64
CA ASP A 2 0.30 19.81 -20.58
C ASP A 2 1.74 19.33 -20.86
N GLU A 3 2.73 20.23 -20.90
CA GLU A 3 4.15 19.85 -21.01
C GLU A 3 4.65 19.03 -19.81
N HIS A 4 4.20 19.37 -18.60
CA HIS A 4 4.56 18.63 -17.38
C HIS A 4 3.88 17.25 -17.36
N ARG A 5 2.65 17.16 -17.88
CA ARG A 5 1.93 15.88 -18.05
C ARG A 5 2.62 14.95 -19.05
N ASN A 6 3.13 15.48 -20.16
CA ASN A 6 3.82 14.67 -21.16
C ASN A 6 5.20 14.20 -20.68
N SER A 7 5.92 15.02 -19.89
CA SER A 7 7.19 14.61 -19.26
C SER A 7 7.00 13.45 -18.29
N ILE A 8 5.97 13.47 -17.45
CA ILE A 8 5.64 12.36 -16.53
C ILE A 8 5.37 11.09 -17.34
N LEU A 9 4.66 11.17 -18.47
CA LEU A 9 4.36 10.02 -19.32
C LEU A 9 5.60 9.39 -19.98
N ASP A 10 6.57 10.20 -20.40
CA ASP A 10 7.85 9.70 -20.88
C ASP A 10 8.69 9.07 -19.75
N ASP A 11 8.63 9.65 -18.54
CA ASP A 11 9.30 9.08 -17.35
C ASP A 11 8.65 7.76 -16.90
N VAL A 12 7.32 7.62 -17.01
CA VAL A 12 6.58 6.36 -16.74
C VAL A 12 7.07 5.23 -17.66
N ARG A 13 7.29 5.51 -18.94
CA ARG A 13 7.76 4.52 -19.93
C ARG A 13 9.18 4.01 -19.65
N ASN A 14 9.96 4.80 -18.90
CA ASN A 14 11.35 4.51 -18.58
C ASN A 14 11.54 3.93 -17.17
N VAL A 15 10.46 3.64 -16.44
CA VAL A 15 10.57 2.99 -15.12
C VAL A 15 11.24 1.62 -15.30
N PRO A 16 12.37 1.36 -14.62
CA PRO A 16 13.07 0.09 -14.75
C PRO A 16 12.20 -1.09 -14.33
N SER A 17 12.02 -2.03 -15.27
CA SER A 17 11.33 -3.29 -15.04
C SER A 17 12.33 -4.32 -14.48
N VAL A 18 11.92 -5.06 -13.45
CA VAL A 18 12.70 -6.17 -12.86
C VAL A 18 11.90 -7.47 -12.89
N SER A 19 12.57 -8.61 -12.99
CA SER A 19 11.85 -9.89 -13.00
C SER A 19 11.12 -10.13 -11.68
N LEU A 20 10.02 -10.87 -11.74
CA LEU A 20 9.22 -11.21 -10.56
C LEU A 20 10.01 -11.98 -9.51
N ASP A 21 10.97 -12.80 -9.94
CA ASP A 21 11.84 -13.52 -9.02
C ASP A 21 12.77 -12.59 -8.24
N VAL A 22 13.33 -11.58 -8.90
CA VAL A 22 14.15 -10.55 -8.25
C VAL A 22 13.28 -9.69 -7.33
N PHE A 23 12.11 -9.26 -7.81
CA PHE A 23 11.18 -8.46 -7.00
C PHE A 23 10.80 -9.20 -5.72
N ARG A 24 10.41 -10.47 -5.83
CA ARG A 24 10.06 -11.32 -4.70
C ARG A 24 11.21 -11.52 -3.71
N ARG A 25 12.41 -11.83 -4.19
CA ARG A 25 13.53 -12.23 -3.33
C ARG A 25 14.28 -11.05 -2.71
N SER A 26 14.27 -9.90 -3.38
CA SER A 26 15.13 -8.77 -3.03
C SER A 26 14.38 -7.51 -2.64
N ILE A 27 13.07 -7.42 -2.93
CA ILE A 27 12.28 -6.19 -2.72
C ILE A 27 11.12 -6.43 -1.75
N LEU A 28 10.40 -7.55 -1.85
CA LEU A 28 9.29 -7.83 -0.93
C LEU A 28 9.77 -8.18 0.49
N PRO A 29 8.98 -7.84 1.52
CA PRO A 29 9.16 -8.36 2.88
C PRO A 29 9.29 -9.89 2.92
N ASP A 30 10.37 -10.38 3.53
CA ASP A 30 10.62 -11.82 3.72
C ASP A 30 9.82 -12.37 4.90
N VAL A 31 8.53 -12.60 4.64
CA VAL A 31 7.57 -13.09 5.66
C VAL A 31 7.42 -14.61 5.59
N VAL A 32 7.48 -15.17 4.38
CA VAL A 32 7.15 -16.57 4.11
C VAL A 32 8.06 -17.15 3.03
N SER A 33 8.50 -18.38 3.26
CA SER A 33 9.23 -19.16 2.26
C SER A 33 8.34 -19.62 1.11
N PRO A 34 8.92 -19.94 -0.07
CA PRO A 34 8.16 -20.52 -1.19
C PRO A 34 7.34 -21.76 -0.81
N THR A 35 7.87 -22.63 0.05
CA THR A 35 7.16 -23.82 0.54
C THR A 35 5.92 -23.46 1.38
N GLN A 36 5.99 -22.38 2.15
CA GLN A 36 4.82 -21.88 2.91
C GLN A 36 3.76 -21.29 1.98
N ILE A 37 4.16 -20.61 0.91
CA ILE A 37 3.23 -20.15 -0.14
C ILE A 37 2.50 -21.33 -0.79
N ASP A 38 3.22 -22.39 -1.16
CA ASP A 38 2.59 -23.59 -1.73
C ASP A 38 1.62 -24.26 -0.76
N LYS A 39 1.94 -24.25 0.54
CA LYS A 39 1.05 -24.76 1.58
C LYS A 39 -0.23 -23.92 1.70
N ILE A 40 -0.12 -22.59 1.68
CA ILE A 40 -1.28 -21.68 1.67
C ILE A 40 -2.13 -21.92 0.42
N ALA A 41 -1.51 -21.93 -0.76
CA ALA A 41 -2.17 -22.19 -2.03
C ALA A 41 -2.93 -23.53 -2.05
N THR A 42 -2.31 -24.60 -1.52
CA THR A 42 -2.93 -25.93 -1.47
C THR A 42 -4.16 -25.94 -0.56
N ARG A 43 -4.11 -25.25 0.59
CA ARG A 43 -5.26 -25.17 1.52
C ARG A 43 -6.41 -24.35 0.94
N LEU A 44 -6.09 -23.24 0.28
CA LEU A 44 -7.06 -22.43 -0.46
C LEU A 44 -7.76 -23.22 -1.57
N GLN A 45 -7.00 -24.00 -2.36
CA GLN A 45 -7.61 -24.88 -3.37
C GLN A 45 -8.47 -25.97 -2.74
N ALA A 46 -8.09 -26.51 -1.57
CA ALA A 46 -8.90 -27.49 -0.85
C ALA A 46 -10.21 -26.90 -0.30
N SER A 47 -10.25 -25.60 0.00
CA SER A 47 -11.48 -24.86 0.35
C SER A 47 -12.27 -24.38 -0.86
N GLY A 48 -11.77 -24.64 -2.08
CA GLY A 48 -12.48 -24.43 -3.34
C GLY A 48 -12.14 -23.15 -4.09
N SER A 49 -11.15 -22.35 -3.65
CA SER A 49 -10.71 -21.15 -4.36
C SER A 49 -9.22 -20.88 -4.15
N PRO A 50 -8.37 -20.87 -5.20
CA PRO A 50 -8.76 -20.96 -6.60
C PRO A 50 -9.25 -22.36 -7.00
N GLN A 51 -9.95 -22.44 -8.13
CA GLN A 51 -10.42 -23.68 -8.74
C GLN A 51 -9.23 -24.57 -9.19
N ARG A 52 -9.52 -25.79 -9.67
CA ARG A 52 -8.48 -26.74 -10.10
C ARG A 52 -7.64 -26.24 -11.28
N ASP A 53 -8.22 -25.40 -12.12
CA ASP A 53 -7.54 -24.71 -13.23
C ASP A 53 -6.74 -23.48 -12.79
N GLY A 54 -6.75 -23.15 -11.49
CA GLY A 54 -6.07 -22.00 -10.91
C GLY A 54 -6.91 -20.72 -10.89
N ARG A 55 -8.14 -20.73 -11.42
CA ARG A 55 -8.98 -19.52 -11.49
C ARG A 55 -9.62 -19.19 -10.15
N TRP A 56 -9.54 -17.93 -9.72
CA TRP A 56 -10.25 -17.46 -8.54
C TRP A 56 -11.76 -17.55 -8.74
N THR A 57 -12.48 -18.16 -7.79
CA THR A 57 -13.95 -18.32 -7.89
C THR A 57 -14.70 -16.98 -7.97
N LEU A 58 -14.12 -15.92 -7.41
CA LEU A 58 -14.67 -14.56 -7.44
C LEU A 58 -14.32 -13.78 -8.71
N PHE A 59 -13.52 -14.37 -9.60
CA PHE A 59 -13.26 -13.85 -10.94
C PHE A 59 -13.68 -14.90 -11.98
N PRO A 60 -14.98 -15.22 -12.13
CA PRO A 60 -15.45 -16.28 -13.02
C PRO A 60 -15.22 -15.97 -14.52
N ILE A 61 -15.12 -14.68 -14.86
CA ILE A 61 -14.76 -14.17 -16.19
C ILE A 61 -13.64 -13.14 -16.04
N ASP A 62 -12.92 -12.87 -17.13
CA ASP A 62 -11.84 -11.90 -17.11
C ASP A 62 -12.39 -10.49 -16.89
N PRO A 63 -11.71 -9.62 -16.12
CA PRO A 63 -12.23 -8.28 -15.82
C PRO A 63 -12.60 -7.45 -17.05
N CYS A 64 -11.95 -7.65 -18.20
CA CYS A 64 -12.30 -6.92 -19.43
C CYS A 64 -13.72 -7.20 -19.95
N MET A 65 -14.34 -8.28 -19.47
CA MET A 65 -15.72 -8.68 -19.78
C MET A 65 -16.73 -8.17 -18.75
N GLU A 66 -16.28 -7.58 -17.65
CA GLU A 66 -17.14 -6.94 -16.64
C GLU A 66 -17.53 -5.52 -17.07
N THR A 67 -18.58 -4.98 -16.45
CA THR A 67 -19.04 -3.60 -16.70
C THR A 67 -18.85 -2.66 -15.52
N ASP A 68 -18.60 -3.19 -14.33
CA ASP A 68 -18.45 -2.42 -13.09
C ASP A 68 -17.09 -2.74 -12.45
N GLU A 69 -16.14 -1.82 -12.64
CA GLU A 69 -14.76 -1.91 -12.15
C GLU A 69 -14.68 -2.05 -10.63
N ASN A 70 -15.41 -1.20 -9.92
CA ASN A 70 -15.40 -1.16 -8.46
C ASN A 70 -15.94 -2.46 -7.88
N ARG A 71 -17.05 -2.96 -8.44
CA ARG A 71 -17.61 -4.26 -8.03
C ARG A 71 -16.69 -5.41 -8.38
N CYS A 72 -16.09 -5.41 -9.58
CA CYS A 72 -15.17 -6.46 -10.03
C CYS A 72 -14.00 -6.62 -9.05
N PHE A 73 -13.26 -5.54 -8.80
CA PHE A 73 -12.06 -5.58 -7.96
C PHE A 73 -12.34 -5.56 -6.46
N LYS A 74 -13.58 -5.28 -6.01
CA LYS A 74 -14.01 -5.53 -4.62
C LYS A 74 -13.77 -6.98 -4.18
N SER A 75 -13.82 -7.92 -5.13
CA SER A 75 -13.52 -9.34 -4.90
C SER A 75 -12.13 -9.59 -4.32
N LEU A 76 -11.16 -8.69 -4.56
CA LEU A 76 -9.81 -8.80 -3.99
C LEU A 76 -9.79 -8.70 -2.47
N GLU A 77 -10.72 -7.96 -1.84
CA GLU A 77 -10.80 -7.93 -0.37
C GLU A 77 -11.10 -9.32 0.20
N THR A 78 -12.04 -10.04 -0.41
CA THR A 78 -12.44 -11.38 0.03
C THR A 78 -11.34 -12.40 -0.23
N ILE A 79 -10.68 -12.34 -1.39
CA ILE A 79 -9.53 -13.20 -1.70
C ILE A 79 -8.40 -12.95 -0.70
N THR A 80 -8.08 -11.68 -0.47
CA THR A 80 -7.03 -11.27 0.48
C THR A 80 -7.35 -11.76 1.88
N ALA A 81 -8.59 -11.57 2.35
CA ALA A 81 -9.01 -12.06 3.66
C ALA A 81 -8.82 -13.58 3.80
N ALA A 82 -9.18 -14.36 2.78
CA ALA A 82 -8.98 -15.82 2.79
C ALA A 82 -7.49 -16.20 2.85
N VAL A 83 -6.64 -15.53 2.07
CA VAL A 83 -5.18 -15.73 2.11
C VAL A 83 -4.61 -15.38 3.48
N VAL A 84 -5.04 -14.25 4.05
CA VAL A 84 -4.58 -13.74 5.35
C VAL A 84 -4.97 -14.68 6.48
N GLU A 85 -6.16 -15.27 6.47
CA GLU A 85 -6.57 -16.25 7.49
C GLU A 85 -5.72 -17.53 7.43
N GLU A 86 -5.42 -18.04 6.24
CA GLU A 86 -4.50 -19.18 6.08
C GLU A 86 -3.08 -18.85 6.54
N ALA A 87 -2.58 -17.67 6.17
CA ALA A 87 -1.27 -17.19 6.58
C ALA A 87 -1.20 -16.96 8.09
N LYS A 88 -2.25 -16.39 8.71
CA LYS A 88 -2.38 -16.20 10.17
C LYS A 88 -2.30 -17.52 10.93
N SER A 89 -3.00 -18.54 10.45
CA SER A 89 -2.93 -19.89 11.02
C SER A 89 -1.50 -20.46 10.97
N LEU A 90 -0.79 -20.23 9.86
CA LEU A 90 0.57 -20.72 9.65
C LEU A 90 1.62 -19.96 10.46
N LEU A 91 1.55 -18.63 10.46
CA LEU A 91 2.49 -17.71 11.09
C LEU A 91 2.22 -17.51 12.58
N LYS A 92 1.03 -17.88 13.06
CA LYS A 92 0.57 -17.74 14.46
C LYS A 92 0.68 -16.32 15.00
N ARG A 93 0.42 -15.32 14.16
CA ARG A 93 0.36 -13.90 14.52
C ARG A 93 -0.72 -13.17 13.73
N ASN A 94 -1.12 -12.00 14.21
CA ASN A 94 -2.07 -11.14 13.50
C ASN A 94 -1.38 -10.37 12.36
N PRO A 95 -2.14 -9.98 11.32
CA PRO A 95 -1.62 -9.09 10.28
C PRO A 95 -1.28 -7.72 10.88
N THR A 96 -0.28 -7.07 10.29
CA THR A 96 0.11 -5.67 10.52
C THR A 96 -0.71 -4.71 9.65
N ALA A 97 -1.17 -5.17 8.48
CA ALA A 97 -2.01 -4.38 7.60
C ALA A 97 -3.12 -5.22 6.93
N ILE A 98 -4.25 -4.59 6.62
CA ILE A 98 -5.44 -5.20 6.04
C ILE A 98 -5.77 -4.50 4.72
N MET A 99 -5.97 -5.28 3.66
CA MET A 99 -6.37 -4.76 2.36
C MET A 99 -7.82 -4.28 2.37
N GLN A 100 -8.05 -3.13 1.74
CA GLN A 100 -9.37 -2.56 1.50
C GLN A 100 -9.44 -1.97 0.10
N THR A 101 -10.61 -2.04 -0.54
CA THR A 101 -10.95 -1.29 -1.74
C THR A 101 -11.91 -0.16 -1.40
N ARG A 102 -11.47 1.06 -1.67
CA ARG A 102 -12.20 2.30 -1.37
C ARG A 102 -11.97 3.33 -2.49
N PRO A 103 -12.41 3.04 -3.72
CA PRO A 103 -12.10 3.83 -4.92
C PRO A 103 -12.70 5.26 -4.92
N THR A 104 -13.50 5.61 -3.91
CA THR A 104 -14.08 6.94 -3.74
C THR A 104 -13.64 7.63 -2.44
N GLN A 105 -12.82 6.99 -1.62
CA GLN A 105 -12.39 7.52 -0.33
C GLN A 105 -11.06 8.25 -0.46
N ALA A 106 -11.13 9.57 -0.33
CA ALA A 106 -9.94 10.39 -0.20
C ALA A 106 -9.17 10.05 1.08
N ALA A 107 -7.84 9.92 0.94
CA ALA A 107 -6.91 9.91 2.05
C ALA A 107 -6.26 11.29 2.17
N PRO A 108 -6.65 12.09 3.18
CA PRO A 108 -5.94 13.32 3.46
C PRO A 108 -4.54 13.01 4.03
N SER A 109 -3.57 13.83 3.66
CA SER A 109 -2.37 13.96 4.48
C SER A 109 -2.69 14.81 5.71
N GLU A 110 -1.99 14.58 6.82
CA GLU A 110 -2.24 15.29 8.09
C GLU A 110 -1.75 16.76 8.05
N GLY A 111 -0.99 17.14 7.01
CA GLY A 111 -0.56 18.51 6.76
C GLY A 111 -1.44 19.24 5.73
N CYS A 112 -1.03 20.42 5.27
CA CYS A 112 -1.73 21.16 4.20
C CYS A 112 -1.64 20.50 2.81
N ASN A 113 -1.07 19.30 2.71
CA ASN A 113 -0.59 18.69 1.48
C ASN A 113 -1.64 17.77 0.86
N GLY A 114 -2.79 18.33 0.53
CA GLY A 114 -3.81 17.68 -0.28
C GLY A 114 -4.28 16.30 0.21
N GLN A 115 -5.00 15.63 -0.69
CA GLN A 115 -5.52 14.29 -0.50
C GLN A 115 -5.33 13.50 -1.79
N PHE A 116 -5.37 12.17 -1.71
CA PHE A 116 -5.36 11.32 -2.89
C PHE A 116 -6.41 10.22 -2.79
N ILE A 117 -6.74 9.59 -3.90
CA ILE A 117 -7.68 8.47 -3.98
C ILE A 117 -6.95 7.34 -4.70
N SER A 118 -7.04 6.13 -4.15
CA SER A 118 -6.58 4.90 -4.78
C SER A 118 -7.73 3.89 -4.75
N ASP A 119 -7.74 2.96 -5.71
CA ASP A 119 -8.81 1.96 -5.81
C ASP A 119 -8.73 0.93 -4.68
N GLY A 120 -7.52 0.45 -4.41
CA GLY A 120 -7.16 -0.41 -3.28
C GLY A 120 -6.03 0.16 -2.44
N HIS A 121 -5.84 -0.41 -1.25
CA HIS A 121 -4.69 -0.14 -0.39
C HIS A 121 -4.64 -1.14 0.77
N TYR A 122 -3.45 -1.29 1.38
CA TYR A 122 -3.31 -1.92 2.69
C TYR A 122 -3.32 -0.86 3.79
N MET A 123 -4.28 -0.96 4.71
CA MET A 123 -4.41 -0.09 5.88
C MET A 123 -3.73 -0.74 7.09
N LEU A 124 -2.83 -0.02 7.76
CA LEU A 124 -2.20 -0.47 9.00
C LEU A 124 -3.25 -0.71 10.09
N CYS A 125 -3.08 -1.80 10.84
CA CYS A 125 -3.91 -2.10 12.01
C CYS A 125 -3.64 -1.14 13.17
N GLU A 126 -2.39 -0.69 13.31
CA GLU A 126 -1.97 0.34 14.26
C GLU A 126 -1.66 1.64 13.51
N SER A 127 -2.43 2.68 13.81
CA SER A 127 -2.27 3.97 13.15
C SER A 127 -0.90 4.59 13.44
N LYS A 128 -0.33 5.18 12.41
CA LYS A 128 0.89 5.98 12.42
C LYS A 128 0.57 7.48 12.46
N GLY A 129 -0.67 7.85 12.72
CA GLY A 129 -1.06 9.24 12.92
C GLY A 129 -0.22 9.93 14.00
N ALA A 130 -0.19 11.25 13.96
CA ALA A 130 0.65 12.03 14.86
C ALA A 130 0.23 11.87 16.34
N ARG A 131 1.22 11.66 17.21
CA ARG A 131 1.04 11.53 18.65
C ARG A 131 0.95 12.91 19.31
N LEU A 132 0.01 13.08 20.23
CA LEU A 132 -0.16 14.33 20.96
C LEU A 132 1.04 14.61 21.88
N VAL A 133 1.51 15.85 21.87
CA VAL A 133 2.46 16.40 22.86
C VAL A 133 1.82 17.59 23.58
N LYS A 134 2.25 17.89 24.80
CA LYS A 134 1.74 19.05 25.56
C LYS A 134 2.26 20.37 25.01
N ASP A 135 3.53 20.36 24.59
CA ASP A 135 4.28 21.48 24.05
C ASP A 135 5.45 20.96 23.20
N GLU A 136 6.20 21.88 22.60
CA GLU A 136 7.32 21.60 21.70
C GLU A 136 8.46 20.81 22.35
N PHE A 137 8.56 20.78 23.69
CA PHE A 137 9.64 20.12 24.42
C PHE A 137 9.23 18.80 25.07
N SER A 138 7.92 18.51 25.08
CA SER A 138 7.35 17.34 25.71
C SER A 138 7.48 16.09 24.84
N SER A 139 7.70 14.95 25.49
CA SER A 139 7.68 13.64 24.84
C SER A 139 6.27 13.29 24.31
N PRO A 140 6.18 12.50 23.22
CA PRO A 140 4.91 12.05 22.66
C PRO A 140 4.10 11.20 23.65
N SER A 141 2.80 11.44 23.71
CA SER A 141 1.87 10.58 24.46
C SER A 141 1.40 9.38 23.61
N GLU A 142 0.70 8.44 24.25
CA GLU A 142 0.05 7.34 23.53
C GLU A 142 -1.15 7.80 22.70
N ASN A 143 -1.74 8.96 23.03
CA ASN A 143 -2.91 9.48 22.36
C ASN A 143 -2.56 10.06 20.99
N LEU A 144 -3.35 9.70 19.98
CA LEU A 144 -3.27 10.29 18.65
C LEU A 144 -3.98 11.64 18.61
N CYS A 145 -3.54 12.49 17.70
CA CYS A 145 -4.21 13.73 17.39
C CYS A 145 -5.67 13.44 16.99
N PRO A 146 -6.65 14.18 17.55
CA PRO A 146 -8.06 13.99 17.22
C PRO A 146 -8.34 14.61 15.85
N TYR A 147 -7.98 13.89 14.79
CA TYR A 147 -8.36 14.26 13.43
C TYR A 147 -9.88 14.34 13.31
N GLU A 148 -10.37 15.29 12.52
CA GLU A 148 -11.78 15.35 12.17
C GLU A 148 -12.19 14.01 11.54
N HIS A 149 -12.99 13.23 12.29
CA HIS A 149 -13.65 11.98 11.88
C HIS A 149 -12.75 10.83 11.40
N LYS A 150 -12.26 9.94 12.28
CA LYS A 150 -11.75 8.58 11.94
C LYS A 150 -11.05 8.52 10.55
N ALA A 151 -10.20 9.51 10.27
CA ALA A 151 -9.84 9.81 8.89
C ALA A 151 -9.04 8.64 8.33
N ALA A 152 -9.30 8.27 7.06
CA ALA A 152 -8.49 7.27 6.37
C ALA A 152 -7.16 7.91 5.97
N LEU A 153 -6.29 8.13 6.95
CA LEU A 153 -5.08 8.93 6.79
C LEU A 153 -4.12 8.30 5.79
N ALA A 154 -3.47 9.16 5.01
CA ALA A 154 -2.39 8.76 4.11
C ALA A 154 -1.25 8.04 4.85
N CYS A 155 -0.96 8.43 6.10
CA CYS A 155 0.10 7.81 6.92
C CYS A 155 -0.21 6.34 7.27
N ASP A 156 -1.47 5.93 7.21
CA ASP A 156 -1.90 4.57 7.58
C ASP A 156 -2.01 3.64 6.36
N ARG A 157 -1.85 4.15 5.14
CA ARG A 157 -1.82 3.33 3.92
C ARG A 157 -0.41 2.80 3.68
N ALA A 158 -0.15 1.53 3.98
CA ALA A 158 1.17 0.91 3.79
C ALA A 158 1.51 0.66 2.31
N GLU A 159 0.48 0.45 1.50
CA GLU A 159 0.54 0.10 0.09
C GLU A 159 -0.71 0.68 -0.61
N ILE A 160 -0.63 1.00 -1.89
CA ILE A 160 -1.74 1.52 -2.70
C ILE A 160 -1.93 0.73 -4.00
N GLU A 161 -3.16 0.65 -4.49
CA GLU A 161 -3.50 -0.11 -5.70
C GLU A 161 -4.37 0.71 -6.67
N GLU A 162 -4.13 0.54 -7.97
CA GLU A 162 -4.95 1.12 -9.07
C GLU A 162 -5.39 0.03 -10.04
N TYR A 163 -6.65 0.08 -10.49
CA TYR A 163 -7.22 -0.96 -11.33
C TYR A 163 -7.85 -0.43 -12.61
N LYS A 164 -7.82 -1.29 -13.63
CA LYS A 164 -8.58 -1.14 -14.88
C LYS A 164 -9.19 -2.46 -15.29
N LEU A 165 -10.44 -2.41 -15.77
CA LEU A 165 -11.07 -3.57 -16.38
C LEU A 165 -10.32 -4.06 -17.63
N LYS A 166 -9.69 -3.16 -18.39
CA LYS A 166 -9.01 -3.47 -19.65
C LYS A 166 -7.51 -3.24 -19.55
N ASP A 167 -6.77 -3.88 -20.45
CA ASP A 167 -5.31 -3.80 -20.64
C ASP A 167 -4.95 -3.08 -21.93
N THR A 168 -5.76 -2.09 -22.33
CA THR A 168 -5.36 -1.19 -23.42
C THR A 168 -4.19 -0.32 -22.98
N TRP A 169 -3.44 0.21 -23.94
CA TRP A 169 -2.35 1.12 -23.65
C TRP A 169 -2.82 2.33 -22.82
N GLU A 170 -3.99 2.88 -23.13
CA GLU A 170 -4.59 4.00 -22.41
C GLU A 170 -4.93 3.65 -20.97
N ASP A 171 -5.50 2.47 -20.73
CA ASP A 171 -5.88 1.98 -19.41
C ASP A 171 -4.65 1.71 -18.53
N GLU A 172 -3.67 0.98 -19.05
CA GLU A 172 -2.40 0.74 -18.34
C GLU A 172 -1.68 2.06 -18.03
N ASN A 173 -1.69 3.00 -18.98
CA ASN A 173 -1.07 4.30 -18.80
C ASN A 173 -1.79 5.17 -17.75
N ASP A 174 -3.12 5.11 -17.67
CA ASP A 174 -3.90 5.78 -16.61
C ASP A 174 -3.54 5.21 -15.22
N ASN A 175 -3.49 3.87 -15.08
CA ASN A 175 -3.06 3.22 -13.85
C ASN A 175 -1.65 3.64 -13.43
N ASN A 176 -0.70 3.57 -14.36
CA ASN A 176 0.70 3.91 -14.08
C ASN A 176 0.85 5.37 -13.68
N LYS A 177 0.13 6.28 -14.34
CA LYS A 177 0.13 7.70 -13.99
C LYS A 177 -0.41 7.91 -12.57
N LYS A 178 -1.57 7.33 -12.24
CA LYS A 178 -2.20 7.49 -10.93
C LYS A 178 -1.36 6.92 -9.80
N ILE A 179 -0.82 5.70 -9.97
CA ILE A 179 -0.01 5.06 -8.93
C ILE A 179 1.26 5.88 -8.66
N LEU A 180 1.89 6.43 -9.70
CA LEU A 180 3.08 7.29 -9.57
C LEU A 180 2.76 8.64 -8.90
N GLU A 181 1.68 9.31 -9.32
CA GLU A 181 1.23 10.57 -8.72
C GLU A 181 0.89 10.37 -7.23
N ASN A 182 0.14 9.32 -6.90
CA ASN A 182 -0.25 8.98 -5.53
C ASN A 182 0.97 8.64 -4.67
N ALA A 183 1.89 7.80 -5.17
CA ALA A 183 3.11 7.44 -4.44
C ALA A 183 4.02 8.66 -4.21
N ALA A 184 4.18 9.53 -5.21
CA ALA A 184 4.95 10.77 -5.09
C ALA A 184 4.35 11.69 -4.02
N GLN A 185 3.03 11.88 -4.03
CA GLN A 185 2.33 12.68 -3.02
C GLN A 185 2.48 12.10 -1.61
N MET A 186 2.32 10.78 -1.45
CA MET A 186 2.48 10.12 -0.15
C MET A 186 3.90 10.26 0.40
N MET A 187 4.92 9.97 -0.42
CA MET A 187 6.31 10.09 0.02
C MET A 187 6.72 11.54 0.27
N TYR A 188 6.19 12.50 -0.49
CA TYR A 188 6.42 13.92 -0.25
C TYR A 188 5.80 14.39 1.08
N ALA A 189 4.54 13.99 1.34
CA ALA A 189 3.81 14.41 2.53
C ALA A 189 4.31 13.74 3.82
N ASP A 190 4.93 12.56 3.71
CA ASP A 190 5.28 11.72 4.86
C ASP A 190 6.79 11.40 4.91
N PRO A 191 7.59 12.18 5.68
CA PRO A 191 9.02 11.93 5.86
C PRO A 191 9.31 10.63 6.63
N CYS A 192 8.33 10.05 7.33
CA CYS A 192 8.51 8.78 8.02
C CYS A 192 8.54 7.57 7.08
N ARG A 193 8.34 7.73 5.78
CA ARG A 193 8.47 6.63 4.80
C ARG A 193 9.85 6.65 4.21
N ARG A 194 10.57 5.53 4.20
CA ARG A 194 11.81 5.34 3.43
C ARG A 194 11.50 4.89 2.00
N PHE A 195 10.47 4.06 1.87
CA PHE A 195 9.92 3.53 0.63
C PHE A 195 8.44 3.16 0.83
N MET A 196 7.77 2.74 -0.23
CA MET A 196 6.43 2.16 -0.19
C MET A 196 6.21 1.22 -1.38
N PHE A 197 5.15 0.42 -1.30
CA PHE A 197 4.75 -0.51 -2.36
C PHE A 197 3.48 -0.02 -3.07
N GLY A 198 3.22 -0.61 -4.23
CA GLY A 198 1.91 -0.52 -4.85
C GLY A 198 1.66 -1.65 -5.85
N MET A 199 0.42 -1.78 -6.30
CA MET A 199 0.02 -2.75 -7.30
C MET A 199 -0.83 -2.08 -8.38
N THR A 200 -0.61 -2.43 -9.63
CA THR A 200 -1.55 -2.08 -10.70
C THR A 200 -2.12 -3.35 -11.33
N ILE A 201 -3.41 -3.33 -11.63
CA ILE A 201 -4.08 -4.40 -12.37
C ILE A 201 -4.81 -3.80 -13.58
N ALA A 202 -4.52 -4.31 -14.76
CA ALA A 202 -5.22 -3.99 -16.00
C ALA A 202 -5.71 -5.30 -16.61
N ASN A 203 -7.04 -5.49 -16.65
CA ASN A 203 -7.65 -6.79 -16.91
C ASN A 203 -7.12 -7.88 -15.97
N THR A 204 -6.28 -8.80 -16.47
CA THR A 204 -5.62 -9.85 -15.66
C THR A 204 -4.14 -9.58 -15.45
N THR A 205 -3.60 -8.57 -16.14
CA THR A 205 -2.19 -8.16 -16.10
C THR A 205 -1.94 -7.38 -14.83
N THR A 206 -1.08 -7.92 -13.98
CA THR A 206 -0.70 -7.33 -12.70
C THR A 206 0.77 -6.95 -12.70
N ARG A 207 1.08 -5.79 -12.14
CA ARG A 207 2.45 -5.32 -11.89
C ARG A 207 2.59 -4.87 -10.44
N LEU A 208 3.71 -5.22 -9.84
CA LEU A 208 4.08 -4.80 -8.48
C LEU A 208 5.05 -3.63 -8.57
N TRP A 209 4.88 -2.65 -7.70
CA TRP A 209 5.63 -1.42 -7.70
C TRP A 209 6.38 -1.24 -6.39
N TYR A 210 7.57 -0.69 -6.49
CA TYR A 210 8.38 -0.23 -5.38
C TYR A 210 8.78 1.21 -5.61
N PHE A 211 8.50 2.06 -4.62
CA PHE A 211 8.78 3.48 -4.67
C PHE A 211 9.70 3.86 -3.53
N SER A 212 10.75 4.59 -3.83
CA SER A 212 11.61 5.23 -2.84
C SER A 212 11.95 6.65 -3.31
N ARG A 213 12.55 7.46 -2.44
CA ARG A 213 13.02 8.81 -2.82
C ARG A 213 14.09 8.82 -3.90
N ALA A 214 14.78 7.70 -4.12
CA ALA A 214 15.88 7.62 -5.07
C ALA A 214 15.50 6.84 -6.35
N ARG A 215 14.57 5.89 -6.27
CA ARG A 215 14.26 4.95 -7.35
C ARG A 215 12.80 4.52 -7.32
N VAL A 216 12.26 4.32 -8.51
CA VAL A 216 11.01 3.59 -8.74
C VAL A 216 11.34 2.33 -9.54
N LEU A 217 10.78 1.20 -9.15
CA LEU A 217 10.92 -0.09 -9.84
C LEU A 217 9.54 -0.68 -10.05
N VAL A 218 9.38 -1.39 -11.16
CA VAL A 218 8.16 -2.15 -11.47
C VAL A 218 8.52 -3.59 -11.79
N SER A 219 7.67 -4.55 -11.41
CA SER A 219 7.87 -5.93 -11.81
C SER A 219 7.56 -6.12 -13.29
N GLU A 220 8.11 -7.17 -13.89
CA GLU A 220 7.54 -7.77 -15.08
C GLU A 220 6.05 -8.08 -14.84
N PRO A 221 5.19 -7.93 -15.85
CA PRO A 221 3.78 -8.25 -15.72
C PRO A 221 3.57 -9.75 -15.48
N PHE A 222 2.57 -10.10 -14.68
CA PHE A 222 2.05 -11.46 -14.55
C PHE A 222 0.54 -11.49 -14.56
N ASN A 223 -0.02 -12.67 -14.83
CA ASN A 223 -1.45 -12.87 -14.73
C ASN A 223 -1.84 -13.33 -13.32
N PHE A 224 -2.58 -12.52 -12.55
CA PHE A 224 -2.92 -12.87 -11.15
C PHE A 224 -3.90 -14.04 -11.02
N ILE A 225 -4.58 -14.41 -12.12
CA ILE A 225 -5.46 -15.57 -12.18
C ILE A 225 -4.62 -16.83 -12.39
N THR A 226 -3.84 -16.90 -13.46
CA THR A 226 -3.09 -18.14 -13.78
C THR A 226 -1.80 -18.30 -12.98
N GLN A 227 -1.21 -17.20 -12.52
CA GLN A 227 0.01 -17.17 -11.71
C GLN A 227 -0.27 -16.68 -10.28
N TYR A 228 -1.42 -17.07 -9.73
CA TYR A 228 -1.96 -16.66 -8.43
C TYR A 228 -1.02 -16.82 -7.22
N ARG A 229 0.00 -17.69 -7.31
CA ARG A 229 1.02 -17.82 -6.24
C ARG A 229 1.83 -16.54 -6.05
N HIS A 230 2.07 -15.75 -7.10
CA HIS A 230 2.73 -14.44 -6.97
C HIS A 230 1.83 -13.47 -6.20
N LEU A 231 0.53 -13.47 -6.48
CA LEU A 231 -0.45 -12.66 -5.74
C LEU A 231 -0.53 -13.10 -4.27
N ILE A 232 -0.61 -14.40 -3.97
CA ILE A 232 -0.60 -14.92 -2.60
C ILE A 232 0.66 -14.44 -1.85
N HIS A 233 1.83 -14.52 -2.49
CA HIS A 233 3.07 -14.05 -1.89
C HIS A 233 2.99 -12.55 -1.55
N TYR A 234 2.58 -11.73 -2.52
CA TYR A 234 2.44 -10.29 -2.33
C TYR A 234 1.48 -9.95 -1.18
N ILE A 235 0.29 -10.59 -1.15
CA ILE A 235 -0.70 -10.40 -0.09
C ILE A 235 -0.09 -10.69 1.29
N VAL A 236 0.60 -11.82 1.44
CA VAL A 236 1.21 -12.19 2.72
C VAL A 236 2.30 -11.19 3.12
N SER A 237 3.14 -10.77 2.18
CA SER A 237 4.18 -9.76 2.43
C SER A 237 3.57 -8.43 2.90
N MET A 238 2.52 -7.94 2.25
CA MET A 238 1.89 -6.66 2.62
C MET A 238 1.09 -6.75 3.92
N SER A 239 0.41 -7.88 4.17
CA SER A 239 -0.37 -8.04 5.40
C SER A 239 0.47 -8.29 6.65
N PHE A 240 1.64 -8.93 6.53
CA PHE A 240 2.41 -9.38 7.69
C PHE A 240 3.82 -8.79 7.77
N GLY A 241 4.28 -8.03 6.78
CA GLY A 241 5.52 -7.26 6.91
C GLY A 241 5.47 -6.37 8.17
N SER A 242 6.60 -6.24 8.88
CA SER A 242 6.68 -5.24 9.96
C SER A 242 6.47 -3.85 9.37
N THR A 243 6.15 -2.84 10.19
CA THR A 243 6.03 -1.47 9.66
C THR A 243 7.35 -1.01 9.03
N GLU A 244 8.49 -1.51 9.50
CA GLU A 244 9.80 -1.25 8.90
C GLU A 244 9.96 -1.87 7.51
N ASP A 245 9.51 -3.12 7.36
CA ASP A 245 9.50 -3.84 6.07
C ASP A 245 8.50 -3.24 5.08
N LEU A 246 7.42 -2.63 5.59
CA LEU A 246 6.43 -1.88 4.81
C LEU A 246 6.89 -0.45 4.49
N GLY A 247 8.12 -0.10 4.87
CA GLY A 247 8.78 1.13 4.45
C GLY A 247 8.73 2.28 5.44
N TYR A 248 8.19 2.10 6.65
CA TYR A 248 8.24 3.13 7.69
C TYR A 248 9.61 3.17 8.38
N ASP A 249 10.05 4.36 8.74
CA ASP A 249 11.28 4.60 9.49
C ASP A 249 10.98 4.53 10.99
N PRO A 250 11.59 3.58 11.73
CA PRO A 250 11.35 3.44 13.16
C PRO A 250 12.01 4.56 13.98
N SER A 251 12.94 5.31 13.40
CA SER A 251 13.62 6.44 14.07
C SER A 251 12.84 7.74 13.98
N ILE A 252 11.74 7.80 13.23
CA ILE A 252 10.95 9.02 13.01
C ILE A 252 9.54 8.84 13.54
N THR A 253 9.12 9.70 14.48
CA THR A 253 7.76 9.70 15.03
C THR A 253 7.04 10.99 14.66
N ARG A 254 5.81 10.88 14.13
CA ARG A 254 4.93 12.03 13.91
C ARG A 254 4.37 12.52 15.25
N VAL A 255 4.42 13.83 15.47
CA VAL A 255 3.88 14.47 16.68
C VAL A 255 2.97 15.64 16.32
N ALA A 256 1.94 15.85 17.13
CA ALA A 256 0.97 16.92 16.99
C ALA A 256 1.12 17.89 18.16
N VAL A 257 1.64 19.08 17.87
CA VAL A 257 1.79 20.17 18.85
C VAL A 257 0.55 21.05 18.82
N PRO A 258 -0.15 21.26 19.95
CA PRO A 258 -1.31 22.15 19.98
C PRO A 258 -0.88 23.59 19.68
N PHE A 259 -1.67 24.31 18.88
CA PHE A 259 -1.47 25.75 18.74
C PHE A 259 -1.89 26.46 20.04
N THR A 260 -1.18 27.55 20.37
CA THR A 260 -1.50 28.39 21.53
C THR A 260 -2.83 29.13 21.39
N ASP A 261 -3.36 29.27 20.17
CA ASP A 261 -4.56 30.05 19.85
C ASP A 261 -5.86 29.23 19.81
N GLY A 262 -5.82 27.91 20.05
CA GLY A 262 -7.05 27.12 20.15
C GLY A 262 -6.84 25.62 20.44
N PRO A 263 -7.72 25.00 21.25
CA PRO A 263 -7.55 23.62 21.76
C PRO A 263 -7.76 22.51 20.71
N THR A 264 -8.04 22.85 19.45
CA THR A 264 -8.39 21.89 18.39
C THR A 264 -7.50 21.98 17.15
N ARG A 265 -6.52 22.90 17.14
CA ARG A 265 -5.59 23.04 16.03
C ARG A 265 -4.25 22.45 16.44
N TYR A 266 -3.66 21.66 15.56
CA TYR A 266 -2.36 21.05 15.79
C TYR A 266 -1.42 21.32 14.63
N ARG A 267 -0.13 21.54 14.95
CA ARG A 267 0.96 21.53 13.99
C ARG A 267 1.59 20.15 14.00
N ILE A 268 1.71 19.54 12.82
CA ILE A 268 2.43 18.27 12.67
C ILE A 268 3.93 18.57 12.61
N GLN A 269 4.69 17.93 13.48
CA GLN A 269 6.15 17.93 13.53
C GLN A 269 6.65 16.48 13.60
N TYR A 270 7.97 16.30 13.54
CA TYR A 270 8.60 14.99 13.51
C TYR A 270 9.73 14.92 14.53
N ASP A 271 9.69 13.88 15.35
CA ASP A 271 10.74 13.51 16.29
C ASP A 271 11.69 12.51 15.64
N TYR A 272 12.96 12.87 15.54
CA TYR A 272 14.05 12.02 15.03
C TYR A 272 14.87 11.48 16.21
N ALA A 273 14.93 10.16 16.34
CA ALA A 273 15.78 9.48 17.31
C ALA A 273 17.15 9.19 16.67
N ILE A 274 18.19 9.90 17.13
CA ILE A 274 19.57 9.79 16.63
C ILE A 274 20.49 9.61 17.84
N ASP A 275 21.24 8.51 17.89
CA ASP A 275 22.21 8.19 18.96
C ASP A 275 21.64 8.34 20.39
N GLY A 276 20.39 7.92 20.58
CA GLY A 276 19.69 7.98 21.86
C GLY A 276 19.15 9.36 22.24
N GLN A 277 19.29 10.35 21.35
CA GLN A 277 18.74 11.70 21.51
C GLN A 277 17.56 11.92 20.56
N THR A 278 16.61 12.75 20.97
CA THR A 278 15.44 13.12 20.17
C THR A 278 15.56 14.57 19.68
N TYR A 279 15.40 14.76 18.37
CA TYR A 279 15.40 16.07 17.71
C TYR A 279 14.04 16.32 17.07
N ARG A 280 13.39 17.43 17.38
CA ARG A 280 12.08 17.80 16.81
C ARG A 280 12.22 18.86 15.72
N THR A 281 11.51 18.69 14.62
CA THR A 281 11.41 19.71 13.56
C THR A 281 10.68 20.95 14.06
N VAL A 282 11.14 22.15 13.69
CA VAL A 282 10.49 23.43 14.03
C VAL A 282 9.42 23.84 13.01
#